data_AF-A0A2E9AGW1-F1
#
_entry.id   AF-A0A2E9AGW1-F1
#
_cell.length_a   1.000
_cell.length_b   1.000
_cell.length_c   1.000
_cell.angle_alpha   90.00
_cell.angle_beta   90.00
_cell.angle_gamma   90.00
#
_symmetry.space_group_name_H-M   'P 1'
#
loop_
_entity.id
_entity.type
_entity.pdbx_description
1 polymer ?
#
loop_
_entity_poly.entity_id
_entity_poly.type
_entity_poly.pdbx_seq_one_letter_code
_entity_poly.pdbx_strand_id
1 'polypeptide(L)' 'MIDANLISKVKELSLAERLEFIQAVWETIGTEEVPVTAAEQSLLDARIADAEANPADESPWSDVRERIKSQLP' A
#
# COMPACT_ATOMS: atom_id res chain seq x y z
N MET A 1 -10.11 -15.40 13.08
CA MET A 1 -10.08 -15.92 11.69
C MET A 1 -11.26 -15.32 10.95
N ILE A 2 -11.08 -14.94 9.68
CA ILE A 2 -12.16 -14.38 8.85
C ILE A 2 -13.13 -15.52 8.46
N ASP A 3 -14.43 -15.21 8.40
CA ASP A 3 -15.49 -16.16 8.03
C ASP A 3 -15.24 -16.77 6.64
N ALA A 4 -15.21 -18.11 6.56
CA ALA A 4 -15.01 -18.84 5.32
C ALA A 4 -16.10 -18.57 4.27
N ASN A 5 -17.34 -18.31 4.69
CA ASN A 5 -18.44 -17.97 3.78
C ASN A 5 -18.26 -16.58 3.17
N LEU A 6 -17.71 -15.63 3.93
CA LEU A 6 -17.37 -14.31 3.41
C LEU A 6 -16.30 -14.42 2.32
N ILE A 7 -15.26 -15.23 2.57
CA ILE A 7 -14.20 -15.48 1.58
C ILE A 7 -14.74 -16.12 0.30
N SER A 8 -15.66 -17.08 0.41
CA SER A 8 -16.30 -17.70 -0.76
C SER A 8 -17.06 -16.68 -1.60
N LYS A 9 -17.84 -15.78 -0.96
CA LYS A 9 -18.56 -14.71 -1.68
C LYS A 9 -17.62 -13.73 -2.37
N VAL A 10 -16.53 -13.32 -1.72
CA VAL A 10 -15.53 -12.43 -2.34
C VAL A 10 -14.84 -13.10 -3.54
N LYS A 11 -14.69 -14.43 -3.55
CA LYS A 11 -14.12 -15.16 -4.68
C LYS A 11 -15.04 -15.24 -5.91
N GLU A 12 -16.35 -15.10 -5.72
CA GLU A 12 -17.33 -15.07 -6.81
C GLU A 12 -17.36 -13.72 -7.55
N LEU A 13 -16.82 -12.67 -6.94
CA LEU A 13 -16.70 -11.34 -7.53
C LEU A 13 -15.67 -11.32 -8.67
N SER A 14 -15.94 -10.49 -9.67
CA SER A 14 -14.96 -10.12 -10.70
C SER A 14 -13.73 -9.45 -10.08
N LEU A 15 -12.64 -9.31 -10.87
CA LEU A 15 -11.45 -8.60 -10.38
C LEU A 15 -11.76 -7.15 -10.01
N ALA A 16 -12.57 -6.46 -10.81
CA ALA A 16 -12.95 -5.07 -10.55
C ALA A 16 -13.73 -4.94 -9.23
N GLU A 17 -14.75 -5.78 -9.02
CA GLU A 17 -15.55 -5.79 -7.80
C GLU A 17 -14.72 -6.16 -6.57
N ARG A 18 -13.71 -7.03 -6.71
CA ARG A 18 -12.78 -7.33 -5.60
C ARG A 18 -11.92 -6.14 -5.24
N LEU A 19 -11.44 -5.37 -6.22
CA LEU A 19 -10.66 -4.15 -5.96
C LEU A 19 -11.53 -3.08 -5.29
N GLU A 20 -12.76 -2.90 -5.75
CA GLU A 20 -13.74 -2.02 -5.13
C GLU A 20 -14.05 -2.45 -3.68
N PHE A 21 -14.26 -3.75 -3.45
CA PHE A 21 -14.47 -4.28 -2.11
C PHE A 21 -13.28 -4.03 -1.18
N ILE A 22 -12.05 -4.23 -1.67
CA ILE A 22 -10.83 -3.94 -0.89
C ILE A 22 -10.80 -2.46 -0.50
N GLN A 23 -11.06 -1.56 -1.45
CA GLN A 23 -11.11 -0.13 -1.17
C GLN A 23 -12.21 0.22 -0.15
N ALA A 24 -13.42 -0.31 -0.34
CA ALA A 24 -14.54 -0.05 0.56
C ALA A 24 -14.25 -0.54 1.99
N VAL A 25 -13.65 -1.72 2.15
CA VAL A 25 -13.22 -2.21 3.47
C VAL A 25 -12.12 -1.32 4.05
N TRP A 26 -11.16 -0.90 3.23
CA TRP A 26 -10.09 -0.01 3.66
C TRP A 26 -10.62 1.33 4.19
N GLU A 27 -11.63 1.90 3.54
CA GLU A 27 -12.29 3.14 3.97
C GLU A 27 -13.04 3.00 5.30
N THR A 28 -13.36 1.77 5.74
CA THR A 28 -13.94 1.55 7.08
C THR A 28 -12.93 1.61 8.22
N ILE A 29 -11.63 1.52 7.90
CA ILE A 29 -10.55 1.59 8.89
C ILE A 29 -10.23 3.07 9.13
N GLY A 30 -10.73 3.63 10.24
CA GLY A 30 -10.48 5.02 10.60
C GLY A 30 -9.01 5.28 10.94
N THR A 31 -8.49 6.45 10.56
CA THR A 31 -7.12 6.88 10.92
C THR A 31 -6.94 7.12 12.41
N GLU A 32 -8.04 7.27 13.16
CA GLU A 32 -8.02 7.48 14.61
C GLU A 32 -7.65 6.22 15.39
N GLU A 33 -7.81 5.03 14.81
CA GLU A 33 -7.54 3.76 15.49
C GLU A 33 -6.04 3.40 15.54
N VAL A 34 -5.21 4.08 14.75
CA VAL A 34 -3.76 3.87 14.68
C VAL A 34 -3.04 5.22 14.65
N PRO A 35 -2.84 5.87 15.81
CA PRO A 35 -2.15 7.16 15.85
C PRO A 35 -0.69 6.99 15.40
N VAL A 36 -0.26 7.85 14.48
CA VAL A 36 1.16 7.97 14.11
C VAL A 36 1.91 8.54 15.31
N THR A 37 2.90 7.82 15.80
CA THR A 37 3.73 8.30 16.92
C THR A 37 4.58 9.48 16.47
N ALA A 38 5.02 10.32 17.41
CA ALA A 38 5.91 11.44 17.09
C ALA A 38 7.21 11.00 16.39
N ALA A 39 7.72 9.81 16.73
CA ALA A 39 8.91 9.23 16.10
C ALA A 39 8.65 8.83 14.64
N GLU A 40 7.50 8.21 14.35
CA GLU A 40 7.11 7.87 12.97
C GLU A 40 6.85 9.14 12.14
N GLN A 41 6.19 10.15 12.72
CA GLN A 41 5.97 11.43 12.06
C GLN A 41 7.30 12.08 11.69
N SER A 42 8.24 12.18 12.65
CA SER A 42 9.56 12.76 12.39
C SER A 42 10.34 11.98 11.32
N LEU A 43 10.19 10.66 11.25
CA LEU A 43 10.81 9.84 10.20
C LEU A 43 10.18 10.13 8.83
N LEU A 44 8.85 10.26 8.76
CA LEU A 44 8.14 10.57 7.52
C LEU A 44 8.52 11.97 7.02
N ASP A 45 8.55 12.97 7.90
CA ASP A 45 8.94 14.35 7.58
C ASP A 45 10.37 14.37 7.00
N ALA A 46 11.31 13.65 7.62
CA ALA A 46 12.68 13.55 7.13
C ALA A 46 12.77 12.88 5.75
N ARG A 47 11.99 11.82 5.51
CA ARG A 47 11.98 11.11 4.22
C ARG A 47 11.35 11.93 3.10
N ILE A 48 10.31 12.68 3.40
CA ILE A 48 9.68 13.58 2.43
C ILE A 48 10.64 14.69 2.05
N ALA A 49 11.27 15.34 3.04
CA ALA A 49 12.26 16.39 2.78
C ALA A 49 13.46 15.90 1.96
N ASP A 50 13.93 14.67 2.21
CA ASP A 50 15.00 14.04 1.43
C ASP A 50 14.57 13.77 -0.03
N ALA A 51 13.36 13.24 -0.24
CA ALA A 51 12.83 13.01 -1.59
C ALA A 51 12.67 14.31 -2.38
N GLU A 52 12.17 15.38 -1.74
CA GLU A 52 12.02 16.71 -2.34
C GLU A 52 13.38 17.35 -2.68
N ALA A 53 14.40 17.15 -1.83
CA ALA A 53 15.74 17.65 -2.06
C ALA A 53 16.50 16.88 -3.15
N ASN A 54 16.19 15.59 -3.32
CA ASN A 54 16.90 14.67 -4.22
C ASN A 54 15.96 14.00 -5.24
N PRO A 55 15.28 14.76 -6.12
CA PRO A 55 14.32 14.19 -7.08
C PRO A 55 14.95 13.23 -8.09
N ALA A 56 16.28 13.24 -8.25
CA ALA A 56 17.01 12.33 -9.11
C ALA A 56 17.18 10.92 -8.51
N ASP A 57 16.94 10.75 -7.20
CA ASP A 57 17.00 9.45 -6.52
C ASP A 57 15.74 8.60 -6.78
N GLU A 58 14.70 9.21 -7.36
CA GLU A 58 13.50 8.51 -7.78
C GLU A 58 13.77 7.62 -9.00
N SER A 59 13.08 6.48 -9.06
CA SER A 59 13.11 5.60 -10.23
C SER A 59 11.68 5.37 -10.71
N PRO A 60 11.41 5.44 -12.03
CA PRO A 60 10.14 5.01 -12.58
C PRO A 60 9.81 3.59 -12.14
N TRP A 61 8.54 3.32 -11.84
CA TRP A 61 8.12 2.00 -11.39
C TRP A 61 8.42 0.89 -12.41
N SER A 62 8.41 1.20 -13.71
CA SER A 62 8.85 0.28 -14.77
C SER A 62 10.26 -0.26 -14.49
N ASP A 63 11.18 0.64 -14.18
CA ASP A 63 12.61 0.37 -14.04
C ASP A 63 12.87 -0.40 -12.74
N VAL A 64 12.16 -0.01 -11.66
CA VAL A 64 12.17 -0.74 -10.40
C VAL A 64 11.66 -2.18 -10.60
N ARG A 65 10.54 -2.34 -11.31
CA ARG A 65 9.94 -3.65 -11.59
C ARG A 65 10.87 -4.53 -12.41
N GLU A 66 11.52 -3.98 -13.43
CA GLU A 66 12.51 -4.71 -14.23
C GLU A 66 13.71 -5.14 -13.40
N ARG A 67 14.25 -4.24 -12.56
CA ARG A 67 15.34 -4.54 -11.63
C ARG A 67 14.98 -5.63 -10.63
N ILE A 68 13.76 -5.61 -10.08
CA ILE A 68 13.32 -6.66 -9.16
C ILE A 68 13.22 -7.99 -9.90
N LYS A 69 12.64 -8.01 -11.11
CA LYS A 69 12.49 -9.23 -11.90
C LYS A 69 13.82 -9.87 -12.30
N SER A 70 14.83 -9.06 -12.63
CA SER A 70 16.16 -9.57 -12.99
C SER A 70 16.93 -10.15 -11.79
N GLN A 71 16.49 -9.86 -10.57
CA GLN A 71 17.06 -10.38 -9.32
C GLN A 71 16.32 -11.60 -8.77
N LEU A 72 15.20 -12.00 -9.39
CA LEU A 72 14.49 -13.23 -9.03
C LEU A 72 15.22 -14.44 -9.63
N PRO A 73 15.41 -15.54 -8.87
CA PRO A 73 16.05 -16.76 -9.34
C PRO A 73 15.24 -17.52 -10.40
#